data_AF-A9UFJ4-F1
#
_entry.id   AF-A9UFJ4-F1
#
_cell.length_a   1.000
_cell.length_b   1.000
_cell.length_c   1.000
_cell.angle_alpha   90.00
_cell.angle_beta   90.00
_cell.angle_gamma   90.00
#
_symmetry.space_group_name_H-M   'P 1'
#
loop_
_entity.id
_entity.type
_entity.pdbx_description
1 polymer ?
#
loop_
_entity_poly.entity_id
_entity_poly.type
_entity_poly.pdbx_seq_one_letter_code
_entity_poly.pdbx_strand_id
1 'polypeptide(L)'
;MAMLIACFSALAAHYCDKETSYELECKLAIAKIASMIALIYRYTTNQDFIQADSRLSYSKNFIHMMFDISSYKFTEVVAKALDIIFILHADHEQNASTATVRMTGSSGPNLFA
;
A
#
# COMPACT_ATOMS: atom_id res chain seq x y z
N MET A 1 -4.03 -0.34 -11.87
CA MET A 1 -3.11 0.82 -11.81
C MET A 1 -3.81 2.17 -11.80
N ALA A 2 -4.68 2.52 -12.77
CA ALA A 2 -5.30 3.85 -12.81
C ALA A 2 -6.04 4.27 -11.51
N MET A 3 -6.81 3.37 -10.90
CA MET A 3 -7.46 3.65 -9.60
C MET A 3 -6.45 3.91 -8.47
N LEU A 4 -5.32 3.21 -8.48
CA LEU A 4 -4.27 3.42 -7.46
C LEU A 4 -3.69 4.83 -7.58
N ILE A 5 -3.44 5.30 -8.80
CA ILE A 5 -2.99 6.67 -9.07
C ILE A 5 -4.01 7.68 -8.52
N ALA A 6 -5.31 7.48 -8.81
CA ALA A 6 -6.37 8.35 -8.30
C ALA A 6 -6.42 8.39 -6.76
N CYS A 7 -6.21 7.24 -6.09
CA CYS A 7 -6.14 7.19 -4.63
C CYS A 7 -4.93 7.94 -4.07
N PHE A 8 -3.76 7.87 -4.72
CA PHE A 8 -2.58 8.64 -4.33
C PHE A 8 -2.77 10.15 -4.56
N SER A 9 -3.39 10.56 -5.66
CA SER A 9 -3.74 11.97 -5.88
C SER A 9 -4.68 12.50 -4.79
N ALA A 10 -5.62 11.68 -4.32
CA ALA A 10 -6.49 12.03 -3.20
C ALA A 10 -5.71 12.13 -1.86
N LEU A 11 -4.73 11.25 -1.63
CA LEU A 11 -3.83 11.37 -0.46
C LEU A 11 -2.99 12.64 -0.53
N ALA A 12 -2.41 12.95 -1.69
CA ALA A 12 -1.62 14.15 -1.90
C ALA A 12 -2.44 15.41 -1.55
N ALA A 13 -3.69 15.47 -2.00
CA ALA A 13 -4.60 16.56 -1.62
C ALA A 13 -4.90 16.58 -0.11
N HIS A 14 -5.07 15.41 0.52
CA HIS A 14 -5.40 15.32 1.94
C HIS A 14 -4.25 15.70 2.89
N TYR A 15 -3.00 15.46 2.47
CA TYR A 15 -1.79 15.72 3.27
C TYR A 15 -1.06 17.00 2.88
N CYS A 16 -1.50 17.73 1.83
CA CYS A 16 -0.85 18.94 1.34
C CYS A 16 -0.63 20.02 2.43
N ASP A 17 -1.63 20.24 3.28
CA ASP A 17 -1.61 21.32 4.30
C ASP A 17 -1.41 20.79 5.72
N LYS A 18 -1.06 19.51 5.88
CA LYS A 18 -0.90 18.91 7.22
C LYS A 18 0.55 18.95 7.64
N GLU A 19 0.81 19.50 8.83
CA GLU A 19 2.11 19.34 9.47
C GLU A 19 2.23 17.91 10.02
N THR A 20 2.85 17.03 9.23
CA THR A 20 3.21 15.68 9.63
C THR A 20 4.72 15.48 9.60
N SER A 21 5.22 14.65 10.52
CA SER A 21 6.62 14.20 10.43
C SER A 21 6.80 13.36 9.16
N TYR A 22 7.89 13.58 8.44
CA TYR A 22 8.25 12.80 7.27
C TYR A 22 8.24 11.28 7.54
N GLU A 23 8.73 10.86 8.71
CA GLU A 23 8.73 9.45 9.11
C GLU A 23 7.30 8.88 9.21
N LEU A 24 6.35 9.67 9.69
CA LEU A 24 4.95 9.28 9.76
C LEU A 24 4.34 9.15 8.36
N GLU A 25 4.65 10.08 7.44
CA GLU A 25 4.18 10.01 6.06
C GLU A 25 4.72 8.77 5.34
N CYS A 26 5.99 8.43 5.51
CA CYS A 26 6.56 7.19 4.97
C CYS A 26 5.84 5.95 5.50
N LYS A 27 5.60 5.87 6.82
CA LYS A 27 4.83 4.76 7.43
C LYS A 27 3.41 4.69 6.88
N LEU A 28 2.76 5.84 6.70
CA LEU A 28 1.42 5.92 6.13
C LEU A 28 1.37 5.49 4.67
N ALA A 29 2.36 5.88 3.85
CA ALA A 29 2.44 5.47 2.45
C ALA A 29 2.52 3.93 2.33
N ILE A 30 3.40 3.31 3.11
CA ILE A 30 3.57 1.85 3.16
C ILE A 30 2.32 1.15 3.71
N ALA A 31 1.67 1.71 4.74
CA ALA A 31 0.46 1.11 5.31
C ALA A 31 -0.75 1.22 4.36
N LYS A 32 -0.95 2.39 3.74
CA LYS A 32 -2.14 2.67 2.93
C LYS A 32 -2.12 1.99 1.57
N ILE A 33 -0.95 1.76 0.95
CA ILE A 33 -0.89 1.11 -0.37
C ILE A 33 -1.51 -0.30 -0.34
N ALA A 34 -1.25 -1.09 0.72
CA ALA A 34 -1.84 -2.41 0.89
C ALA A 34 -3.38 -2.33 1.01
N SER A 35 -3.91 -1.44 1.84
CA SER A 35 -5.35 -1.25 1.99
C SER A 35 -6.02 -0.75 0.69
N MET A 36 -5.37 0.16 -0.04
CA MET A 36 -5.89 0.65 -1.33
C MET A 36 -5.95 -0.45 -2.37
N ILE A 37 -4.91 -1.26 -2.50
CA ILE A 37 -4.89 -2.38 -3.44
C ILE A 37 -6.00 -3.38 -3.09
N ALA A 38 -6.21 -3.66 -1.80
CA ALA A 38 -7.28 -4.54 -1.36
C ALA A 38 -8.68 -4.00 -1.67
N LEU A 39 -8.91 -2.71 -1.41
CA LEU A 39 -10.16 -2.03 -1.77
C LEU A 39 -10.39 -2.04 -3.28
N ILE A 40 -9.38 -1.72 -4.07
CA ILE A 40 -9.45 -1.72 -5.53
C ILE A 40 -9.80 -3.12 -6.05
N TYR A 41 -9.13 -4.16 -5.55
CA TYR A 41 -9.42 -5.54 -5.93
C TYR A 41 -10.90 -5.86 -5.66
N ARG A 42 -11.37 -5.64 -4.44
CA ARG A 42 -12.75 -5.92 -4.05
C ARG A 42 -13.77 -5.14 -4.87
N TYR A 43 -13.50 -3.86 -5.13
CA TYR A 43 -14.32 -3.03 -6.01
C TYR A 43 -14.42 -3.64 -7.40
N THR A 44 -13.28 -4.04 -8.01
CA THR A 44 -13.28 -4.63 -9.36
C THR A 44 -13.95 -6.01 -9.43
N THR A 45 -13.99 -6.74 -8.31
CA THR A 45 -14.64 -8.05 -8.22
C THR A 45 -16.05 -8.00 -7.64
N ASN A 46 -16.64 -6.80 -7.44
CA ASN A 46 -17.96 -6.60 -6.82
C ASN A 46 -18.12 -7.31 -5.46
N GLN A 47 -17.11 -7.21 -4.60
CA GLN A 47 -17.11 -7.74 -3.24
C GLN A 47 -17.18 -6.61 -2.21
N ASP A 48 -17.81 -6.87 -1.07
CA ASP A 48 -17.87 -5.91 0.04
C ASP A 48 -16.48 -5.63 0.61
N PHE A 49 -16.25 -4.38 1.00
CA PHE A 49 -14.98 -3.97 1.59
C PHE A 49 -14.77 -4.56 2.98
N ILE A 50 -13.53 -4.97 3.25
CA ILE A 50 -13.10 -5.48 4.55
C ILE A 50 -12.15 -4.49 5.20
N GLN A 51 -12.39 -4.22 6.48
CA GLN A 51 -11.56 -3.32 7.28
C GLN A 51 -10.24 -3.99 7.66
N ALA A 52 -9.21 -3.18 7.87
CA ALA A 52 -7.93 -3.66 8.39
C ALA A 52 -8.08 -4.13 9.85
N ASP A 53 -7.37 -5.19 10.22
CA ASP A 53 -7.24 -5.67 11.60
C ASP A 53 -5.82 -5.38 12.11
N SER A 54 -5.72 -4.51 13.13
CA SER A 54 -4.45 -4.09 13.73
C SER A 54 -3.71 -5.20 14.48
N ARG A 55 -4.37 -6.34 14.74
CA ARG A 55 -3.77 -7.52 15.39
C ARG A 55 -3.02 -8.42 14.41
N LEU A 56 -3.21 -8.23 13.11
CA LEU A 56 -2.58 -9.02 12.06
C LEU A 56 -1.25 -8.40 11.60
N SER A 57 -0.30 -9.23 11.20
CA SER A 57 0.92 -8.77 10.52
C SER A 57 0.58 -8.18 9.14
N TYR A 58 1.50 -7.40 8.55
CA TYR A 58 1.29 -6.69 7.28
C TYR A 58 0.70 -7.58 6.17
N SER A 59 1.34 -8.70 5.85
CA SER A 59 0.88 -9.61 4.79
C SER A 59 -0.41 -10.37 5.16
N LYS A 60 -0.61 -10.71 6.44
CA LYS A 60 -1.87 -11.34 6.90
C LYS A 60 -3.03 -10.37 6.80
N ASN A 61 -2.82 -9.12 7.18
CA ASN A 61 -3.81 -8.06 7.06
C ASN A 61 -4.16 -7.77 5.60
N PHE A 62 -3.15 -7.76 4.70
CA PHE A 62 -3.40 -7.60 3.27
C PHE A 62 -4.25 -8.74 2.68
N ILE A 63 -3.93 -10.00 3.01
CA ILE A 63 -4.74 -11.17 2.59
C ILE A 63 -6.15 -11.11 3.17
N HIS A 64 -6.28 -10.74 4.45
CA HIS A 64 -7.57 -10.58 5.12
C HIS A 64 -8.46 -9.60 4.37
N MET A 65 -7.94 -8.41 4.06
CA MET A 65 -8.68 -7.39 3.31
C MET A 65 -9.01 -7.82 1.87
N MET A 66 -8.15 -8.62 1.23
CA MET A 66 -8.36 -9.11 -0.15
C MET A 66 -9.42 -10.22 -0.22
N PHE A 67 -9.33 -11.26 0.61
CA PHE A 67 -9.98 -12.55 0.33
C PHE A 67 -10.88 -13.10 1.45
N ASP A 68 -11.03 -12.40 2.59
CA ASP A 68 -11.87 -12.85 3.72
C ASP A 68 -11.58 -14.30 4.16
N ILE A 69 -10.30 -14.67 4.28
CA ILE A 69 -9.93 -16.08 4.44
C ILE A 69 -10.16 -16.53 5.89
N SER A 70 -11.06 -17.51 6.04
CA SER A 70 -11.41 -18.17 7.31
C SER A 70 -10.48 -19.35 7.69
N SER A 71 -9.67 -19.87 6.75
CA SER A 71 -8.78 -21.02 6.98
C SER A 71 -7.37 -20.61 7.41
N TYR A 72 -7.05 -20.79 8.69
CA TYR A 72 -5.77 -20.38 9.29
C TYR A 72 -4.54 -20.95 8.58
N LYS A 73 -4.53 -22.25 8.25
CA LYS A 73 -3.34 -22.92 7.69
C LYS A 73 -2.98 -22.43 6.28
N PHE A 74 -3.98 -22.10 5.46
CA PHE A 74 -3.75 -21.56 4.11
C PHE A 74 -3.24 -20.12 4.20
N THR A 75 -3.86 -19.30 5.08
CA THR A 75 -3.45 -17.92 5.31
C THR A 75 -1.99 -17.81 5.75
N GLU A 76 -1.50 -18.69 6.63
CA GLU A 76 -0.09 -18.67 7.06
C GLU A 76 0.90 -18.91 5.91
N VAL A 77 0.62 -19.89 5.03
CA VAL A 77 1.51 -20.21 3.90
C VAL A 77 1.54 -19.06 2.90
N VAL A 78 0.37 -18.51 2.55
CA VAL A 78 0.28 -17.40 1.60
C VAL A 78 0.88 -16.12 2.19
N ALA A 79 0.64 -15.82 3.47
CA ALA A 79 1.23 -14.66 4.13
C ALA A 79 2.76 -14.72 4.11
N LYS A 80 3.34 -15.89 4.40
CA LYS A 80 4.79 -16.09 4.34
C LYS A 80 5.33 -15.94 2.92
N ALA A 81 4.62 -16.44 1.91
CA ALA A 81 5.01 -16.24 0.52
C ALA A 81 4.98 -14.75 0.13
N LEU A 82 3.97 -14.01 0.57
CA LEU A 82 3.86 -12.57 0.32
C LEU A 82 4.95 -11.78 1.04
N ASP A 83 5.30 -12.11 2.29
CA ASP A 83 6.42 -11.46 3.00
C ASP A 83 7.71 -11.59 2.18
N ILE A 84 8.00 -12.79 1.65
CA ILE A 84 9.18 -13.02 0.80
C ILE A 84 9.08 -12.19 -0.49
N ILE A 85 7.93 -12.20 -1.16
CA ILE A 85 7.74 -11.43 -2.40
C ILE A 85 7.94 -9.93 -2.13
N PHE A 86 7.34 -9.37 -1.08
CA PHE A 86 7.47 -7.96 -0.75
C PHE A 86 8.92 -7.58 -0.42
N ILE A 87 9.64 -8.40 0.34
CA ILE A 87 11.05 -8.16 0.64
C ILE A 87 11.89 -8.18 -0.64
N LEU A 88 11.67 -9.17 -1.51
CA LEU A 88 12.41 -9.28 -2.78
C LEU A 88 12.14 -8.15 -3.77
N HIS A 89 11.00 -7.47 -3.65
CA HIS A 89 10.61 -6.34 -4.50
C HIS A 89 10.69 -4.99 -3.77
N ALA A 90 11.25 -4.96 -2.55
CA ALA A 90 11.23 -3.76 -1.71
C ALA A 90 12.04 -2.61 -2.32
N ASP A 91 13.16 -2.93 -2.95
CA ASP A 91 13.98 -1.97 -3.69
C ASP A 91 14.77 -2.66 -4.81
N HIS A 92 15.09 -1.90 -5.84
CA HIS A 92 15.97 -2.34 -6.92
C HIS A 92 16.77 -1.15 -7.46
N GLU A 93 17.35 -0.37 -6.54
CA GLU A 93 18.20 0.77 -6.79
C GLU A 93 17.57 1.81 -7.74
N GLN A 94 18.28 2.27 -8.77
CA GLN A 94 17.86 3.34 -9.67
C GLN A 94 17.16 2.81 -10.94
N ASN A 95 16.05 2.09 -10.74
CA ASN A 95 15.16 1.76 -11.84
C ASN A 95 14.31 2.97 -12.29
N ALA A 96 13.58 2.83 -13.40
CA ALA A 96 12.79 3.92 -13.98
C ALA A 96 11.78 4.54 -12.99
N SER A 97 11.08 3.73 -12.20
CA SER A 97 10.13 4.23 -11.19
C SER A 97 10.84 4.97 -10.06
N THR A 98 11.92 4.42 -9.49
CA THR A 98 12.68 5.09 -8.42
C THR A 98 13.29 6.40 -8.91
N ALA A 99 13.89 6.41 -10.10
CA ALA A 99 14.44 7.63 -10.70
C ALA A 99 13.37 8.70 -10.95
N THR A 100 12.16 8.29 -11.37
CA THR A 100 11.02 9.19 -11.53
C THR A 100 10.62 9.82 -10.21
N VAL A 101 10.46 9.03 -9.14
CA VAL A 101 10.14 9.55 -7.79
C VAL A 101 11.18 10.57 -7.33
N ARG A 102 12.47 10.30 -7.54
CA ARG A 102 13.54 11.24 -7.19
C ARG A 102 13.50 12.52 -8.00
N MET A 103 13.27 12.41 -9.31
CA MET A 103 13.21 13.57 -10.21
C MET A 103 12.01 14.45 -9.89
N THR A 104 10.83 13.87 -9.70
CA THR A 104 9.63 14.58 -9.28
C THR A 104 9.82 15.21 -7.89
N GLY A 105 10.39 14.47 -6.94
CA GLY A 105 10.68 14.98 -5.59
C GLY A 105 11.61 16.19 -5.56
N SER A 106 12.46 16.38 -6.59
CA SER A 106 13.40 17.50 -6.65
C SER A 106 12.73 18.87 -6.79
N SER A 107 11.47 18.93 -7.24
CA SER A 107 10.69 20.18 -7.31
C SER A 107 9.96 20.52 -6.01
N GLY A 108 10.13 19.71 -4.96
CA GLY A 108 9.52 19.91 -3.64
C GLY A 108 8.02 19.58 -3.51
N PRO A 109 7.43 18.60 -4.24
CA PRO A 109 6.07 18.17 -3.97
C PRO A 109 5.97 17.43 -2.62
N ASN A 110 4.75 17.26 -2.11
CA ASN A 110 4.53 16.38 -0.96
C ASN A 110 4.81 14.91 -1.33
N LEU A 111 5.01 14.05 -0.34
CA LEU A 111 5.42 12.65 -0.53
C LEU A 111 4.47 11.82 -1.41
N PHE A 112 3.17 12.13 -1.42
CA PHE A 112 2.15 11.34 -2.11
C PHE A 112 1.90 11.77 -3.56
N ALA A 113 2.45 12.90 -3.98
CA ALA A 113 2.32 13.47 -5.33
C ALA A 113 3.43 12.96 -6.26
#